data_AF-A0A3B8WFC9-F1
#
_entry.id   AF-A0A3B8WFC9-F1
#
_cell.length_a   1.000
_cell.length_b   1.000
_cell.length_c   1.000
_cell.angle_alpha   90.00
_cell.angle_beta   90.00
_cell.angle_gamma   90.00
#
_symmetry.space_group_name_H-M   'P 1'
#
loop_
_entity.id
_entity.type
_entity.pdbx_description
1 polymer ?
#
loop_
_entity_poly.entity_id
_entity_poly.type
_entity_poly.pdbx_seq_one_letter_code
_entity_poly.pdbx_strand_id
1 'polypeptide(L)' 'VSYFEWTQNLYQHTWDMDRVNDELSKIMTRAFTSVKDRVQAEGVTYREAAFLIGLERVAHVAELRGFI' A
#
# COMPACT_ATOMS: atom_id res chain seq x y z
N VAL A 1 -5.61 -6.69 -6.19
CA VAL A 1 -6.10 -8.04 -6.54
C VAL A 1 -4.97 -8.95 -7.03
N SER A 2 -4.15 -8.55 -8.01
CA SER A 2 -2.98 -9.34 -8.47
C SER A 2 -2.01 -9.75 -7.35
N TYR A 3 -1.78 -8.88 -6.37
CA TYR A 3 -1.00 -9.22 -5.17
C TYR A 3 -1.62 -10.37 -4.36
N PHE A 4 -2.95 -10.37 -4.20
CA PHE A 4 -3.66 -11.45 -3.50
C PHE A 4 -3.64 -12.73 -4.32
N GLU A 5 -3.76 -12.65 -5.64
CA GLU A 5 -3.61 -13.80 -6.53
C GLU A 5 -2.23 -14.44 -6.39
N TRP A 6 -1.16 -13.63 -6.42
CA TRP A 6 0.20 -14.10 -6.19
C TRP A 6 0.35 -14.78 -4.81
N THR A 7 -0.24 -14.19 -3.76
CA THR A 7 -0.20 -14.76 -2.41
C THR A 7 -0.94 -16.11 -2.35
N GLN A 8 -2.12 -16.21 -2.95
CA GLN A 8 -2.90 -17.45 -3.02
C GLN A 8 -2.16 -18.54 -3.79
N ASN A 9 -1.47 -18.18 -4.88
CA ASN A 9 -0.65 -19.11 -5.67
C ASN A 9 0.51 -19.68 -4.87
N LEU A 10 1.16 -18.87 -4.01
CA LEU A 10 2.25 -19.32 -3.15
C LEU A 10 1.80 -20.41 -2.16
N TYR A 11 0.60 -20.29 -1.62
CA TYR A 11 0.03 -21.24 -0.65
C TYR A 11 -0.88 -22.31 -1.29
N GLN A 12 -1.02 -22.32 -2.62
CA GLN A 12 -1.92 -23.20 -3.38
C GLN A 12 -3.35 -23.25 -2.81
N HIS A 13 -3.84 -22.12 -2.29
CA HIS A 13 -5.14 -22.04 -1.65
C HIS A 13 -5.87 -20.78 -2.11
N THR A 14 -7.03 -20.98 -2.74
CA THR A 14 -7.87 -19.91 -3.25
C THR A 14 -8.84 -19.42 -2.18
N TRP A 15 -9.07 -18.10 -2.15
CA TRP A 15 -10.08 -17.48 -1.32
C TRP A 15 -11.37 -17.29 -2.11
N ASP A 16 -12.49 -17.25 -1.40
CA ASP A 16 -13.74 -16.76 -1.95
C ASP A 16 -13.67 -15.26 -2.28
N MET A 17 -14.61 -14.80 -3.09
CA MET A 17 -14.66 -13.42 -3.55
C MET A 17 -14.90 -12.42 -2.41
N ASP A 18 -15.69 -12.81 -1.41
CA ASP A 18 -16.02 -11.94 -0.27
C ASP A 18 -14.76 -11.64 0.55
N ARG A 19 -13.94 -12.67 0.82
CA ARG A 19 -12.65 -12.52 1.48
C ARG A 19 -11.68 -11.65 0.67
N VAL A 20 -11.62 -11.83 -0.65
CA VAL A 20 -10.77 -10.97 -1.51
C VAL A 20 -11.22 -9.51 -1.42
N ASN A 21 -12.52 -9.25 -1.45
CA ASN A 21 -13.08 -7.90 -1.35
C ASN A 21 -12.85 -7.27 0.03
N ASP A 22 -13.00 -8.04 1.11
CA ASP A 22 -12.75 -7.58 2.47
C ASP A 22 -11.28 -7.18 2.67
N GLU A 23 -10.35 -8.03 2.21
CA GLU A 23 -8.92 -7.71 2.29
C GLU A 23 -8.55 -6.52 1.40
N LEU A 24 -9.16 -6.39 0.22
CA LEU A 24 -8.98 -5.23 -0.64
C LEU A 24 -9.45 -3.95 0.06
N SER A 25 -10.65 -3.98 0.64
CA SER A 25 -11.26 -2.85 1.35
C SER A 25 -10.38 -2.38 2.51
N LYS A 26 -9.82 -3.30 3.30
CA LYS A 26 -8.90 -2.98 4.40
C LYS A 26 -7.65 -2.27 3.89
N ILE A 27 -7.00 -2.78 2.85
CA ILE A 27 -5.77 -2.19 2.29
C ILE A 27 -6.04 -0.82 1.67
N MET A 28 -7.11 -0.69 0.90
CA MET A 28 -7.47 0.57 0.22
C MET A 28 -7.87 1.64 1.22
N THR A 29 -8.67 1.30 2.23
CA THR A 29 -9.04 2.23 3.31
C THR A 29 -7.81 2.74 4.04
N ARG A 30 -6.91 1.83 4.45
CA ARG A 30 -5.67 2.21 5.13
C ARG A 30 -4.79 3.11 4.26
N ALA A 31 -4.63 2.76 2.98
CA ALA A 31 -3.82 3.55 2.05
C ALA A 31 -4.40 4.96 1.86
N PHE A 32 -5.72 5.08 1.71
CA PHE A 32 -6.38 6.37 1.61
C PHE A 32 -6.24 7.20 2.88
N THR A 33 -6.44 6.61 4.05
CA THR A 33 -6.24 7.28 5.34
C THR A 33 -4.83 7.85 5.45
N SER A 34 -3.79 7.07 5.13
CA SER A 34 -2.40 7.57 5.15
C SER A 34 -2.18 8.78 4.24
N VAL A 35 -2.76 8.79 3.04
CA VAL A 35 -2.66 9.94 2.11
C VAL A 35 -3.39 11.15 2.69
N LYS A 36 -4.62 10.95 3.17
CA LYS A 36 -5.44 12.01 3.75
C LYS A 36 -4.75 12.65 4.96
N ASP A 37 -4.22 11.84 5.86
CA ASP A 37 -3.55 12.30 7.07
C ASP A 37 -2.33 13.17 6.72
N ARG A 38 -1.56 12.77 5.70
CA ARG A 38 -0.41 13.55 5.24
C ARG A 38 -0.80 14.88 4.58
N VAL A 39 -1.87 14.88 3.77
CA VAL A 39 -2.45 16.12 3.23
C VAL A 39 -2.83 17.07 4.36
N GLN A 40 -3.45 16.56 5.43
CA GLN A 40 -3.85 17.37 6.58
C GLN A 40 -2.65 17.87 7.41
N ALA A 41 -1.61 17.05 7.55
CA ALA A 41 -0.42 17.39 8.33
C ALA A 41 0.51 18.41 7.63
N GLU A 42 0.65 18.31 6.31
CA GLU A 42 1.68 19.03 5.55
C GLU A 42 1.12 20.06 4.55
N GLY A 43 -0.20 20.09 4.34
CA GLY A 43 -0.84 21.04 3.42
C GLY A 43 -0.55 20.79 1.94
N VAL A 44 -0.02 19.62 1.59
CA VAL A 44 0.27 19.20 0.21
C VAL A 44 -0.96 18.67 -0.51
N THR A 45 -0.92 18.55 -1.84
CA THR A 45 -2.01 17.93 -2.59
C THR A 45 -2.07 16.41 -2.36
N TYR A 46 -3.24 15.80 -2.59
CA TYR A 46 -3.40 14.33 -2.54
C TYR A 46 -2.43 13.59 -3.46
N ARG A 47 -2.12 14.17 -4.63
CA ARG A 47 -1.17 13.60 -5.58
C ARG A 47 0.23 13.58 -4.98
N GLU A 48 0.69 14.72 -4.45
CA GLU A 48 2.01 14.82 -3.83
C GLU A 48 2.13 13.90 -2.62
N ALA A 49 1.14 13.90 -1.72
CA ALA A 49 1.12 13.00 -0.56
C ALA A 49 1.24 11.51 -0.96
N ALA A 50 0.53 11.10 -2.02
CA ALA A 50 0.62 9.72 -2.53
C ALA A 50 2.03 9.39 -3.06
N PHE A 51 2.66 10.32 -3.79
CA PHE A 51 4.03 10.15 -4.27
C PHE A 51 5.05 10.11 -3.13
N LEU A 52 4.94 11.03 -2.17
CA LEU A 52 5.82 11.09 -1.00
C LEU A 52 5.78 9.77 -0.22
N ILE A 53 4.58 9.29 0.14
CA ILE A 53 4.42 8.01 0.86
C ILE A 53 5.00 6.84 0.06
N GLY A 54 4.78 6.83 -1.27
CA GLY A 54 5.32 5.77 -2.14
C GLY A 54 6.84 5.77 -2.19
N LEU A 55 7.45 6.93 -2.39
CA LEU A 55 8.90 7.10 -2.53
C LEU A 55 9.62 6.88 -1.20
N GLU A 56 9.10 7.42 -0.10
CA GLU A 56 9.69 7.25 1.24
C GLU A 56 9.83 5.77 1.61
N ARG A 57 8.82 4.94 1.31
CA ARG A 57 8.89 3.49 1.56
C ARG A 57 10.00 2.80 0.77
N VAL A 58 10.20 3.19 -0.48
CA VAL A 58 11.24 2.61 -1.34
C VAL A 58 12.62 3.11 -0.91
N ALA A 59 12.76 4.43 -0.68
CA ALA A 59 13.99 5.05 -0.24
C ALA A 59 14.48 4.47 1.10
N HIS A 60 13.57 4.31 2.06
CA HIS A 60 13.89 3.71 3.36
C HIS A 60 14.46 2.29 3.22
N VAL A 61 13.86 1.46 2.38
CA VAL A 61 14.36 0.09 2.15
C VAL A 61 15.68 0.09 1.39
N ALA A 62 15.88 1.02 0.45
CA ALA A 62 17.12 1.16 -0.30
C ALA A 62 18.29 1.54 0.62
N GLU A 63 18.08 2.50 1.53
CA GLU A 63 19.05 2.93 2.54
C GLU A 63 19.36 1.79 3.53
N LEU A 64 18.34 1.09 4.04
CA LEU A 64 18.53 -0.07 4.93
C LEU A 64 19.33 -1.20 4.28
N ARG A 65 19.27 -1.34 2.96
CA ARG A 65 20.03 -2.34 2.19
C ARG A 65 21.41 -1.83 1.74
N GLY A 66 21.74 -0.56 1.99
CA GLY A 66 23.00 0.06 1.59
C GLY A 66 23.15 0.27 0.09
N PHE A 67 22.04 0.43 -0.65
CA PHE A 67 22.08 0.76 -2.08
C PHE A 67 22.36 2.23 -2.34
N ILE A 68 22.08 3.09 -1.35
CA ILE A 68 22.29 4.54 -1.35
C ILE A 68 22.93 4.90 -0.01
#